data_AF-D7DP27-F1
#
_entry.id   AF-D7DP27-F1
#
_cell.length_a   1.000
_cell.length_b   1.000
_cell.length_c   1.000
_cell.angle_alpha   90.00
_cell.angle_beta   90.00
_cell.angle_gamma   90.00
#
_symmetry.space_group_name_H-M   'P 1'
#
loop_
_entity.id
_entity.type
_entity.pdbx_description
1 polymer ?
#
loop_
_entity_poly.entity_id
_entity_poly.type
_entity_poly.pdbx_seq_one_letter_code
_entity_poly.pdbx_strand_id
1 'polypeptide(L)' 'MANDSKDHKFNEHVKAIEEHKSLLEKLHLESDADLAKAKNSLENIAITLEEYLKVIGVP' A
#
# COMPACT_ATOMS: atom_id res chain seq x y z
N MET A 1 23.49 4.14 -4.68
CA MET A 1 23.44 2.86 -3.95
C MET A 1 22.54 2.91 -2.71
N ALA A 2 22.69 3.85 -1.76
CA ALA A 2 21.77 3.93 -0.60
C ALA A 2 20.40 4.59 -0.89
N ASN A 3 20.33 5.51 -1.86
CA ASN A 3 19.05 6.14 -2.26
C ASN A 3 18.17 5.20 -3.08
N ASP A 4 18.77 4.31 -3.88
CA ASP A 4 18.01 3.43 -4.78
C ASP A 4 17.03 2.51 -4.02
N SER A 5 17.44 2.00 -2.85
CA SER A 5 16.57 1.15 -2.01
C SER A 5 15.46 1.94 -1.31
N LYS A 6 15.73 3.20 -0.92
CA LYS A 6 14.74 4.09 -0.29
C LYS A 6 13.69 4.51 -1.32
N ASP A 7 14.15 4.97 -2.47
CA ASP A 7 13.30 5.43 -3.57
C ASP A 7 12.46 4.26 -4.11
N HIS A 8 13.02 3.06 -4.19
CA HIS A 8 12.28 1.87 -4.57
C HIS A 8 11.14 1.55 -3.58
N LYS A 9 11.41 1.46 -2.28
CA LYS A 9 10.38 1.19 -1.26
C LYS A 9 9.34 2.30 -1.15
N PHE A 10 9.76 3.55 -1.31
CA PHE A 10 8.84 4.69 -1.40
C PHE A 10 7.88 4.53 -2.59
N ASN A 11 8.40 4.22 -3.77
CA ASN A 11 7.59 4.04 -4.97
C ASN A 11 6.64 2.83 -4.86
N GLU A 12 7.06 1.74 -4.22
CA GLU A 12 6.18 0.60 -3.92
C GLU A 12 5.00 1.00 -3.03
N HIS A 13 5.27 1.79 -1.99
CA HIS A 13 4.23 2.30 -1.11
C HIS A 13 3.26 3.26 -1.82
N VAL A 14 3.79 4.19 -2.63
CA VAL A 14 2.96 5.10 -3.45
C VAL A 14 2.05 4.29 -4.40
N LYS A 15 2.60 3.27 -5.06
CA LYS A 15 1.84 2.39 -5.95
C LYS A 15 0.71 1.67 -5.20
N ALA A 16 0.96 1.16 -3.99
CA ALA A 16 -0.06 0.51 -3.17
C ALA A 16 -1.21 1.46 -2.81
N ILE A 17 -0.92 2.74 -2.53
CA ILE A 17 -1.94 3.77 -2.28
C ILE A 17 -2.77 4.04 -3.54
N GLU A 18 -2.13 4.20 -4.70
CA GLU A 18 -2.82 4.46 -5.96
C GLU A 18 -3.72 3.30 -6.38
N GLU A 19 -3.25 2.07 -6.18
CA GLU A 19 -4.03 0.86 -6.42
C GLU A 19 -5.23 0.76 -5.48
N HIS A 20 -5.05 1.06 -4.18
CA HIS A 20 -6.15 1.09 -3.22
C HIS A 20 -7.20 2.15 -3.57
N LYS A 21 -6.76 3.36 -3.94
CA LYS A 21 -7.66 4.43 -4.38
C LYS A 21 -8.46 3.99 -5.61
N SER A 22 -7.78 3.45 -6.62
CA SER A 22 -8.42 2.93 -7.83
C SER A 22 -9.38 1.77 -7.56
N LEU A 23 -9.08 0.96 -6.53
CA LEU A 23 -9.97 -0.10 -6.07
C LEU A 23 -11.23 0.49 -5.46
N LEU A 24 -11.12 1.45 -4.53
CA LEU A 24 -12.27 2.08 -3.89
C LEU A 24 -13.18 2.81 -4.88
N GLU A 25 -12.62 3.41 -5.94
CA GLU A 25 -13.41 4.04 -7.01
C GLU A 25 -14.25 3.02 -7.82
N LYS A 26 -13.83 1.74 -7.83
CA LYS A 26 -14.51 0.65 -8.55
C LYS A 26 -15.41 -0.19 -7.66
N LEU A 27 -15.14 -0.22 -6.36
CA LEU A 27 -15.91 -1.00 -5.40
C LEU A 27 -17.17 -0.23 -5.00
N HIS A 28 -18.31 -0.81 -5.34
CA HIS A 28 -19.56 -0.52 -4.65
C HIS A 28 -19.54 -1.40 -3.40
N LEU A 29 -19.09 -0.86 -2.26
CA LEU A 29 -18.85 -1.54 -0.97
C LEU A 29 -20.14 -2.13 -0.35
N GLU A 30 -20.84 -2.97 -1.09
CA GLU A 30 -22.17 -3.50 -0.81
C GLU A 30 -22.12 -5.01 -0.53
N SER A 31 -20.98 -5.66 -0.81
CA SER A 31 -20.77 -7.08 -0.56
C SER A 31 -19.60 -7.34 0.39
N ASP A 32 -19.70 -8.42 1.15
CA ASP A 32 -18.60 -8.91 2.00
C ASP A 32 -17.33 -9.20 1.19
N ALA A 33 -17.48 -9.59 -0.08
CA ALA A 33 -16.35 -9.81 -0.99
C ALA A 33 -15.63 -8.50 -1.32
N ASP A 34 -16.36 -7.39 -1.48
CA ASP A 34 -15.77 -6.09 -1.75
C ASP A 34 -15.11 -5.50 -0.50
N LEU A 35 -15.73 -5.69 0.67
CA LEU A 35 -15.11 -5.38 1.96
C LEU A 35 -13.81 -6.17 2.18
N ALA A 36 -13.79 -7.46 1.82
CA ALA A 36 -12.58 -8.28 1.89
C ALA A 36 -11.47 -7.78 0.96
N LYS A 37 -11.79 -7.37 -0.28
CA LYS A 37 -10.82 -6.76 -1.21
C LYS A 37 -10.26 -5.46 -0.66
N ALA A 38 -11.12 -4.59 -0.12
CA ALA A 38 -10.69 -3.32 0.48
C ALA A 38 -9.77 -3.56 1.68
N LYS A 39 -10.11 -4.52 2.55
CA LYS A 39 -9.28 -4.94 3.69
C LYS A 39 -7.90 -5.44 3.26
N ASN A 40 -7.84 -6.36 2.30
CA ASN A 40 -6.57 -6.89 1.79
C ASN A 40 -5.70 -5.80 1.18
N SER A 41 -6.31 -4.84 0.49
CA SER A 41 -5.60 -3.70 -0.09
C SER A 41 -5.05 -2.75 0.99
N LEU A 42 -5.79 -2.53 2.08
CA LEU A 42 -5.30 -1.78 3.25
C LEU A 42 -4.14 -2.50 3.95
N GLU A 43 -4.19 -3.83 4.09
CA GLU A 43 -3.09 -4.62 4.64
C GLU A 43 -1.81 -4.47 3.79
N ASN A 44 -1.94 -4.45 2.46
CA ASN A 44 -0.81 -4.20 1.57
C ASN A 44 -0.21 -2.78 1.73
N ILE A 45 -1.04 -1.76 1.94
CA ILE A 45 -0.56 -0.40 2.27
C ILE A 45 0.25 -0.42 3.57
N ALA A 46 -0.23 -1.13 4.60
CA ALA A 46 0.46 -1.22 5.88
C ALA A 46 1.83 -1.91 5.75
N ILE A 47 1.89 -3.02 5.01
CA ILE A 47 3.14 -3.77 4.77
C ILE A 47 4.15 -2.90 4.03
N THR A 48 3.75 -2.28 2.91
CA THR A 48 4.66 -1.43 2.12
C THR A 48 5.14 -0.19 2.88
N LEU A 49 4.29 0.37 3.76
CA LEU A 49 4.69 1.45 4.65
C LEU A 49 5.74 0.97 5.67
N GLU A 50 5.50 -0.16 6.34
CA GLU A 50 6.43 -0.72 7.31
C GLU A 50 7.80 -0.98 6.68
N GLU A 51 7.82 -1.54 5.47
CA GLU A 51 9.06 -1.75 4.71
C GLU A 51 9.77 -0.44 4.37
N TYR A 52 9.04 0.59 3.95
CA TYR A 52 9.64 1.90 3.70
C TYR A 52 10.23 2.51 4.98
N LEU A 53 9.49 2.47 6.10
CA LEU A 53 9.93 2.97 7.40
C LEU A 53 11.21 2.30 7.87
N LYS A 54 11.30 0.96 7.73
CA LYS A 54 12.52 0.20 8.02
C LYS A 54 13.72 0.69 7.22
N VAL A 55 13.55 0.99 5.92
CA VAL A 55 14.64 1.44 5.06
C VAL A 55 15.09 2.88 5.39
N ILE A 56 14.20 3.73 5.91
CA ILE A 56 14.55 5.07 6.37
C ILE A 56 15.01 5.14 7.84
N GLY A 57 15.00 4.03 8.57
CA GLY A 57 15.48 3.93 9.94
C GLY A 57 14.48 4.43 10.99
N VAL A 58 13.18 4.43 10.66
CA VAL A 58 12.10 4.71 11.62
C VAL A 58 11.63 3.39 12.21
N PRO A 59 11.63 3.23 13.55
CA PRO A 59 11.17 2.02 14.23
C PRO A 59 9.67 1.78 14.08
#